data_AF-A0A4Q3XXI2-F1
#
_entry.id   AF-A0A4Q3XXI2-F1
#
_cell.length_a   1.000
_cell.length_b   1.000
_cell.length_c   1.000
_cell.angle_alpha   90.00
_cell.angle_beta   90.00
_cell.angle_gamma   90.00
#
_symmetry.space_group_name_H-M   'P 1'
#
loop_
_entity.id
_entity.type
_entity.pdbx_description
1 polymer ?
#
loop_
_entity_poly.entity_id
_entity_poly.type
_entity_poly.pdbx_seq_one_letter_code
_entity_poly.pdbx_strand_id
1 'polypeptide(L)' 'MELKQLREKSADQLNEHLTDLRKEQFSLRMQQVTGQLPKTHETRRVRREIARVKTLLGQPQPSKQK' A
#
# COMPACT_ATOMS: atom_id res chain seq x y z
N MET A 1 -1.00 10.20 -1.34
CA MET A 1 -2.16 9.37 -1.70
C MET A 1 -3.31 9.65 -0.75
N GLU A 2 -4.36 10.34 -1.24
CA GLU A 2 -5.62 10.51 -0.52
C GLU A 2 -6.39 9.19 -0.47
N LEU A 3 -6.97 8.86 0.69
CA LEU A 3 -7.77 7.65 0.91
C LEU A 3 -8.97 7.52 -0.02
N LYS A 4 -9.44 8.62 -0.61
CA LYS A 4 -10.58 8.66 -1.53
C LYS A 4 -10.27 7.93 -2.84
N GLN A 5 -9.10 8.18 -3.43
CA GLN A 5 -8.69 7.54 -4.69
C GLN A 5 -8.46 6.03 -4.56
N LEU A 6 -8.10 5.56 -3.35
CA LEU A 6 -7.97 4.12 -3.08
C LEU A 6 -9.33 3.43 -2.91
N ARG A 7 -10.38 4.15 -2.50
CA ARG A 7 -11.75 3.61 -2.41
C ARG A 7 -12.44 3.49 -3.76
N GLU A 8 -12.04 4.29 -4.75
CA GLU A 8 -12.60 4.26 -6.10
C GLU A 8 -12.03 3.11 -6.96
N LYS A 9 -10.89 2.54 -6.55
CA LYS A 9 -10.24 1.41 -7.23
C LYS A 9 -10.96 0.09 -6.96
N SER A 10 -10.99 -0.78 -7.96
CA SER A 10 -11.54 -2.13 -7.84
C SER A 10 -10.67 -3.03 -6.95
N ALA A 11 -11.24 -4.14 -6.46
CA ALA A 11 -10.49 -5.11 -5.65
C ALA A 11 -9.23 -5.64 -6.35
N ASP A 12 -9.30 -5.85 -7.67
CA ASP A 12 -8.16 -6.31 -8.47
C ASP A 12 -7.05 -5.26 -8.56
N GLN A 13 -7.43 -4.00 -8.81
CA GLN A 13 -6.48 -2.88 -8.82
C GLN A 13 -5.83 -2.66 -7.45
N LEU A 14 -6.56 -2.91 -6.36
CA LEU A 14 -6.01 -2.86 -5.00
C LEU A 14 -5.00 -3.99 -4.76
N ASN A 15 -5.24 -5.19 -5.27
CA ASN A 15 -4.29 -6.31 -5.18
C ASN A 15 -3.02 -6.08 -6.00
N GLU A 16 -3.17 -5.53 -7.21
CA GLU A 16 -2.04 -5.14 -8.06
C GLU A 16 -1.20 -4.06 -7.35
N HIS A 17 -1.86 -3.02 -6.84
CA HIS A 17 -1.19 -1.96 -6.08
C HIS A 17 -0.50 -2.45 -4.81
N LEU A 18 -1.08 -3.45 -4.12
CA LEU A 18 -0.45 -4.09 -2.97
C LEU A 18 0.84 -4.82 -3.35
N THR A 19 0.87 -5.43 -4.53
CA THR A 19 2.05 -6.12 -5.07
C THR A 19 3.16 -5.13 -5.38
N ASP A 20 2.83 -3.98 -5.95
CA ASP A 20 3.81 -2.92 -6.23
C ASP A 20 4.38 -2.30 -4.95
N LEU A 21 3.52 -2.00 -3.97
CA LEU A 21 3.95 -1.50 -2.66
C LEU A 21 4.88 -2.49 -1.93
N ARG A 22 4.70 -3.80 -2.12
CA ARG A 22 5.60 -4.83 -1.58
C ARG A 22 6.97 -4.82 -2.26
N LYS A 23 7.02 -4.62 -3.58
CA LYS A 23 8.29 -4.45 -4.31
C LYS A 23 9.04 -3.22 -3.83
N GLU A 24 8.33 -2.09 -3.67
CA GLU A 24 8.89 -0.85 -3.12
C GLU A 24 9.41 -1.05 -1.69
N GLN A 25 8.65 -1.74 -0.84
CA GLN A 25 9.09 -2.10 0.51
C GLN A 25 10.38 -2.94 0.50
N PHE A 26 10.49 -3.90 -0.41
CA PHE A 26 11.67 -4.74 -0.56
C PHE A 26 12.89 -3.91 -0.97
N SER A 27 12.74 -3.02 -1.97
CA SER A 27 13.81 -2.10 -2.39
C SER A 27 14.27 -1.20 -1.25
N LEU A 28 13.34 -0.60 -0.49
CA LEU A 28 13.68 0.23 0.67
C LEU A 28 14.38 -0.56 1.78
N ARG A 29 14.00 -1.84 1.99
CA ARG A 29 14.69 -2.73 2.93
C ARG A 29 16.10 -3.06 2.47
N MET A 30 16.30 -3.32 1.18
CA MET A 30 17.63 -3.56 0.61
C MET A 30 18.51 -2.33 0.74
N GLN A 31 18.00 -1.13 0.45
CA GLN A 31 18.72 0.14 0.64
C GLN A 31 19.13 0.36 2.10
N GLN A 32 18.26 -0.01 3.05
CA GLN A 32 18.59 0.06 4.48
C GLN A 32 19.72 -0.91 4.87
N VAL A 33 19.74 -2.10 4.27
CA VAL A 33 20.78 -3.13 4.54
C VAL A 33 22.11 -2.75 3.90
N THR A 34 22.13 -2.13 2.72
CA THR A 34 23.35 -1.67 2.04
C THR A 34 24.00 -0.46 2.70
N GLY A 35 23.41 0.10 3.77
CA GLY A 35 23.97 1.22 4.52
C GLY A 35 23.86 2.58 3.83
N GLN A 36 23.14 2.67 2.70
CA GLN A 36 22.75 3.96 2.13
C GLN A 36 21.72 4.60 3.04
N LEU A 37 21.81 5.91 3.32
CA LEU A 37 20.82 6.63 4.13
C LEU A 37 19.43 6.42 3.52
N PRO A 38 18.59 5.55 4.10
CA PRO A 38 17.29 5.30 3.53
C PRO A 38 16.43 6.53 3.84
N LYS A 39 15.60 6.93 2.88
CA LYS A 39 14.55 7.92 3.13
C LYS A 39 13.57 7.33 4.15
N THR A 40 13.84 7.52 5.44
CA THR A 40 13.10 6.90 6.57
C THR A 40 11.62 7.21 6.56
N HIS A 41 11.24 8.35 6.00
CA HIS A 41 9.84 8.75 5.78
C HIS A 41 9.12 7.86 4.76
N GLU A 42 9.81 7.36 3.74
CA GLU A 42 9.22 6.51 2.71
C GLU A 42 8.89 5.12 3.24
N THR A 43 9.76 4.53 4.08
CA THR A 43 9.45 3.26 4.75
C THR A 43 8.17 3.39 5.59
N ARG A 44 7.97 4.52 6.28
CA ARG A 44 6.74 4.78 7.04
C ARG A 44 5.53 5.00 6.12
N ARG A 45 5.72 5.66 4.99
CA ARG A 45 4.67 5.88 3.98
C ARG A 45 4.19 4.55 3.38
N VAL A 46 5.10 3.72 2.86
CA VAL A 46 4.79 2.42 2.23
C VAL A 46 4.06 1.49 3.22
N ARG A 47 4.53 1.40 4.47
CA ARG A 47 3.82 0.61 5.51
C ARG A 47 2.38 1.06 5.74
N ARG A 48 2.14 2.39 5.76
CA ARG A 48 0.79 2.96 5.93
C ARG A 48 -0.08 2.69 4.70
N GLU A 49 0.46 2.78 3.50
CA GLU A 49 -0.28 2.51 2.26
C GLU A 49 -0.68 1.03 2.18
N ILE A 50 0.22 0.10 2.50
CA ILE A 50 -0.11 -1.34 2.60
C ILE A 50 -1.23 -1.59 3.61
N ALA A 51 -1.16 -0.95 4.79
CA ALA A 51 -2.19 -1.10 5.80
C ALA A 51 -3.55 -0.59 5.30
N ARG A 52 -3.60 0.58 4.65
CA ARG A 52 -4.82 1.15 4.06
C ARG A 52 -5.43 0.24 2.99
N VAL A 53 -4.62 -0.29 2.09
CA VAL A 53 -5.09 -1.22 1.04
C VAL A 53 -5.67 -2.48 1.66
N LYS A 54 -4.98 -3.07 2.66
CA LYS A 54 -5.50 -4.23 3.39
C LYS A 54 -6.80 -3.93 4.14
N THR A 55 -6.92 -2.75 4.75
CA THR A 55 -8.17 -2.32 5.39
C THR A 55 -9.31 -2.18 4.38
N LEU A 56 -9.05 -1.67 3.18
CA LEU A 56 -10.08 -1.57 2.13
C LEU A 56 -10.48 -2.94 1.56
N LEU A 57 -9.56 -3.90 1.48
CA LEU A 57 -9.84 -5.28 1.08
C LEU A 57 -10.57 -6.08 2.17
N GLY A 58 -10.30 -5.78 3.44
CA GLY A 58 -10.87 -6.49 4.60
C GLY A 58 -12.13 -5.85 5.20
N GLN A 59 -12.42 -4.58 4.89
CA GLN A 59 -13.75 -4.04 5.13
C GLN A 59 -14.72 -4.85 4.26
N PRO A 60 -15.84 -5.38 4.80
CA PRO A 60 -16.91 -5.82 3.94
C PRO A 60 -17.21 -4.62 3.05
N GLN A 61 -16.98 -4.79 1.74
CA GLN A 61 -17.44 -3.82 0.75
C GLN A 61 -18.84 -3.42 1.21
N PRO A 62 -19.16 -2.13 1.42
CA PRO A 62 -20.56 -1.77 1.53
C PRO A 62 -21.13 -2.31 0.23
N SER A 63 -21.84 -3.44 0.36
CA SER A 63 -22.54 -4.11 -0.70
C SER A 63 -23.19 -2.96 -1.44
N LYS A 64 -22.76 -2.70 -2.68
CA LYS A 64 -23.51 -1.80 -3.54
C LYS A 64 -24.89 -2.44 -3.56
N GLN A 65 -25.77 -1.88 -2.73
CA GLN A 65 -27.09 -2.38 -2.45
C GLN A 65 -27.86 -2.26 -3.75
N LYS A 66 -28.45 -3.38 -4.15
CA LYS A 66 -29.59 -3.56 -5.06
C LYS A 66 -29.57 -2.78 -6.38
#